data_AF-A0A0M6WQP9-F1
#
_entry.id   AF-A0A0M6WQP9-F1
#
_cell.length_a   1.000
_cell.length_b   1.000
_cell.length_c   1.000
_cell.angle_alpha   90.00
_cell.angle_beta   90.00
_cell.angle_gamma   90.00
#
_symmetry.space_group_name_H-M   'P 1'
#
loop_
_entity.id
_entity.type
_entity.pdbx_description
1 polymer ?
#
loop_
_entity_poly.entity_id
_entity_poly.type
_entity_poly.pdbx_seq_one_letter_code
_entity_poly.pdbx_strand_id
1 'polypeptide(L)'
;MKIKSLFESKFIKVFDLQYREGRHYYNATRRDEEDLVAAKSTEEFKKMLPDAVSCVVIWNPSDDDEKSGHEPCLLMNREFRYPTGQYLLSVPAGLIEPEDCTGDNDNTVPLIKTAMRELHEETGLKVTEKDTVSVINPCLFSTPGMTDESNALVKIVLNRDSLNGMSQEGAVGGELFDGFDLLTKAQAKKILEDGVDEHGIYYSVYTWAALTYFVADLWR
;
A
#
# COMPACT_ATOMS: atom_id res chain seq x y z
N MET A 1 12.70 27.33 -6.52
CA MET A 1 11.67 26.88 -7.47
C MET A 1 10.47 27.80 -7.31
N LYS A 2 9.76 28.17 -8.39
CA LYS A 2 8.47 28.87 -8.27
C LYS A 2 7.36 27.84 -8.39
N ILE A 3 6.37 27.91 -7.51
CA ILE A 3 5.22 27.00 -7.48
C ILE A 3 3.99 27.84 -7.81
N LYS A 4 3.12 27.31 -8.67
CA LYS A 4 1.86 27.94 -9.03
C LYS A 4 0.76 26.89 -9.07
N SER A 5 -0.29 27.08 -8.28
CA SER A 5 -1.50 26.29 -8.36
C SER A 5 -2.19 26.45 -9.73
N LEU A 6 -2.53 25.33 -10.36
CA LEU A 6 -3.27 25.27 -11.63
C LEU A 6 -4.69 24.73 -11.44
N PHE A 7 -4.88 23.84 -10.47
CA PHE A 7 -6.16 23.22 -10.14
C PHE A 7 -6.17 22.79 -8.68
N GLU A 8 -7.30 23.00 -8.00
CA GLU A 8 -7.52 22.54 -6.63
C GLU A 8 -8.91 21.95 -6.47
N SER A 9 -8.96 20.82 -5.78
CA SER A 9 -10.20 20.16 -5.36
C SER A 9 -10.00 19.53 -3.98
N LYS A 10 -11.08 18.97 -3.42
CA LYS A 10 -11.02 18.22 -2.17
C LYS A 10 -10.03 17.04 -2.22
N PHE A 11 -9.90 16.38 -3.38
CA PHE A 11 -9.18 15.09 -3.47
C PHE A 11 -7.82 15.20 -4.17
N ILE A 12 -7.65 16.14 -5.09
CA ILE A 12 -6.43 16.29 -5.89
C ILE A 12 -6.18 17.75 -6.22
N LYS A 13 -4.91 18.13 -6.27
CA LYS A 13 -4.40 19.43 -6.70
C LYS A 13 -3.37 19.24 -7.82
N VAL A 14 -3.18 20.25 -8.65
CA VAL A 14 -2.16 20.27 -9.71
C VAL A 14 -1.36 21.56 -9.63
N PHE A 15 -0.03 21.42 -9.56
CA PHE A 15 0.90 22.54 -9.47
C PHE A 15 1.85 22.58 -10.66
N ASP A 16 2.15 23.80 -11.13
CA ASP A 16 3.27 24.10 -12.03
C ASP A 16 4.53 24.40 -11.20
N LEU A 17 5.53 23.54 -11.34
CA LEU A 17 6.84 23.63 -10.71
C LEU A 17 7.85 24.21 -11.71
N GLN A 18 8.07 25.53 -11.65
CA GLN A 18 9.09 26.18 -12.47
C GLN A 18 10.44 26.12 -11.77
N TYR A 19 11.29 25.19 -12.21
CA TYR A 19 12.61 24.93 -11.60
C TYR A 19 13.75 25.73 -12.26
N ARG A 20 13.55 26.22 -13.49
CA ARG A 20 14.38 27.22 -14.17
C ARG A 20 13.50 28.10 -15.06
N GLU A 21 14.01 29.25 -15.51
CA GLU A 21 13.28 30.13 -16.43
C GLU A 21 12.84 29.36 -17.69
N GLY A 22 11.52 29.37 -17.96
CA GLY A 22 10.90 28.64 -19.06
C GLY A 22 10.95 27.11 -18.95
N ARG A 23 11.36 26.54 -17.81
CA ARG A 23 11.41 25.10 -17.56
C ARG A 23 10.46 24.71 -16.45
N HIS A 24 9.46 23.92 -16.83
CA HIS A 24 8.29 23.59 -16.02
C HIS A 24 8.19 22.08 -15.82
N TYR A 25 7.63 21.67 -14.69
CA TYR A 25 7.19 20.32 -14.42
C TYR A 25 5.83 20.38 -13.75
N TYR A 26 4.89 19.52 -14.14
CA TYR A 26 3.56 19.51 -13.52
C TYR A 26 3.47 18.36 -12.52
N ASN A 27 2.99 18.67 -11.33
CA ASN A 27 2.80 17.69 -10.26
C ASN A 27 1.32 17.58 -9.90
N ALA A 28 0.77 16.36 -10.00
CA ALA A 28 -0.54 16.05 -9.42
C ALA A 28 -0.33 15.47 -8.01
N THR A 29 -1.03 16.01 -7.01
CA THR A 29 -0.79 15.65 -5.60
C THR A 29 -2.05 15.74 -4.75
N ARG A 30 -2.05 15.01 -3.63
CA ARG A 30 -3.04 15.21 -2.54
C ARG A 30 -2.59 16.31 -1.56
N ARG A 31 -1.31 16.67 -1.56
CA ARG A 31 -0.69 17.59 -0.59
C ARG A 31 -1.11 19.03 -0.82
N ASP A 32 -1.00 19.84 0.22
CA ASP A 32 -1.07 21.30 0.13
C ASP A 32 0.26 21.87 -0.39
N GLU A 33 0.26 23.14 -0.80
CA GLU A 33 1.44 23.77 -1.43
C GLU A 33 2.66 23.75 -0.50
N GLU A 34 2.46 24.03 0.79
CA GLU A 34 3.49 23.98 1.83
C GLU A 34 4.09 22.59 2.05
N ASP A 35 3.37 21.54 1.67
CA ASP A 35 3.74 20.15 1.91
C ASP A 35 4.28 19.41 0.68
N LEU A 36 4.31 20.07 -0.47
CA LEU A 36 4.88 19.53 -1.71
C LEU A 36 6.28 18.98 -1.47
N VAL A 37 6.50 17.72 -1.89
CA VAL A 37 7.80 17.05 -1.69
C VAL A 37 8.93 17.81 -2.39
N ALA A 38 8.65 18.40 -3.56
CA ALA A 38 9.61 19.18 -4.33
C ALA A 38 10.05 20.48 -3.65
N ALA A 39 9.31 20.97 -2.63
CA ALA A 39 9.66 22.15 -1.85
C ALA A 39 10.48 21.82 -0.59
N LYS A 40 10.50 20.55 -0.17
CA LYS A 40 11.19 20.10 1.05
C LYS A 40 12.71 20.16 0.89
N SER A 41 13.40 20.55 1.95
CA SER A 41 14.84 20.36 2.09
C SER A 41 15.18 18.87 2.21
N THR A 42 16.45 18.53 2.00
CA THR A 42 16.93 17.15 2.15
C THR A 42 16.65 16.56 3.54
N GLU A 43 16.71 17.38 4.59
CA GLU A 43 16.46 16.92 5.96
C GLU A 43 14.98 16.72 6.26
N GLU A 44 14.10 17.57 5.71
CA GLU A 44 12.65 17.36 5.76
C GLU A 44 12.24 16.13 4.95
N PHE A 45 12.82 15.94 3.76
CA PHE A 45 12.57 14.78 2.90
C PHE A 45 12.92 13.46 3.60
N LYS A 46 14.06 13.39 4.29
CA LYS A 46 14.46 12.17 5.03
C LYS A 46 13.53 11.81 6.18
N LYS A 47 12.76 12.78 6.68
CA LYS A 47 11.87 12.63 7.84
C LYS A 47 10.39 12.70 7.47
N MET A 48 10.06 12.81 6.18
CA MET A 48 8.67 12.90 5.77
C MET A 48 7.93 11.59 6.06
N LEU A 49 6.64 11.71 6.35
CA LEU A 49 5.73 10.58 6.30
C LEU A 49 5.21 10.44 4.85
N PRO A 50 5.06 9.20 4.37
CA PRO A 50 4.40 8.96 3.09
C PRO A 50 2.91 9.33 3.18
N ASP A 51 2.21 9.31 2.06
CA ASP A 51 0.78 9.61 2.00
C ASP A 51 -0.06 8.43 2.53
N ALA A 52 0.43 7.21 2.33
CA ALA A 52 -0.32 5.98 2.56
C ALA A 52 0.57 4.82 3.02
N VAL A 53 -0.05 3.70 3.36
CA VAL A 53 0.61 2.41 3.61
C VAL A 53 0.04 1.37 2.69
N SER A 54 0.91 0.57 2.08
CA SER A 54 0.58 -0.67 1.36
C SER A 54 1.04 -1.88 2.16
N CYS A 55 0.17 -2.88 2.35
CA CYS A 55 0.41 -4.00 3.25
C CYS A 55 0.76 -5.29 2.48
N VAL A 56 1.93 -5.87 2.74
CA VAL A 56 2.24 -7.24 2.30
C VAL A 56 1.73 -8.19 3.38
N VAL A 57 0.57 -8.80 3.15
CA VAL A 57 -0.11 -9.66 4.13
C VAL A 57 0.11 -11.13 3.79
N ILE A 58 0.89 -11.84 4.58
CA ILE A 58 1.15 -13.27 4.44
C ILE A 58 0.30 -14.02 5.45
N TRP A 59 -0.51 -14.96 4.98
CA TRP A 59 -1.12 -15.97 5.84
C TRP A 59 -0.17 -17.14 6.00
N ASN A 60 0.22 -17.42 7.24
CA ASN A 60 1.19 -18.45 7.61
C ASN A 60 0.53 -19.42 8.62
N PRO A 61 -0.19 -20.46 8.16
CA PRO A 61 -0.77 -21.46 9.04
C PRO A 61 0.32 -22.26 9.78
N SER A 62 -0.01 -22.83 10.95
CA SER A 62 0.97 -23.60 11.70
C SER A 62 1.26 -24.97 11.05
N ASP A 63 2.51 -25.43 11.20
CA ASP A 63 2.95 -26.76 10.78
C ASP A 63 2.45 -27.89 11.71
N ASP A 64 1.83 -27.55 12.85
CA ASP A 64 1.51 -28.48 13.94
C ASP A 64 0.30 -29.38 13.66
N ASP A 65 -0.49 -29.09 12.63
CA ASP A 65 -1.56 -29.97 12.17
C ASP A 65 -1.19 -30.58 10.82
N GLU A 66 -0.89 -31.88 10.80
CA GLU A 66 -0.90 -32.74 9.60
C GLU A 66 -2.23 -32.65 8.80
N LYS A 67 -3.21 -31.87 9.30
CA LYS A 67 -4.53 -31.60 8.74
C LYS A 67 -4.66 -30.27 8.00
N SER A 68 -3.77 -29.29 8.19
CA SER A 68 -3.91 -28.01 7.48
C SER A 68 -3.42 -28.14 6.04
N GLY A 69 -2.22 -28.67 5.80
CA GLY A 69 -1.66 -28.92 4.47
C GLY A 69 -1.56 -27.69 3.56
N HIS A 70 -1.83 -26.49 4.08
CA HIS A 70 -1.80 -25.24 3.33
C HIS A 70 -0.41 -24.62 3.44
N GLU A 71 0.23 -24.38 2.29
CA GLU A 71 1.43 -23.56 2.24
C GLU A 71 1.12 -22.09 2.58
N PRO A 72 2.11 -21.31 3.04
CA PRO A 72 1.92 -19.88 3.23
C PRO A 72 1.41 -19.22 1.94
N CYS A 73 0.46 -18.30 2.07
CA CYS A 73 -0.17 -17.61 0.94
C CYS A 73 -0.11 -16.09 1.12
N LEU A 74 -0.01 -15.37 0.02
CA LEU A 74 -0.14 -13.90 -0.01
C LEU A 74 -1.63 -13.54 -0.15
N LEU A 75 -2.15 -12.76 0.80
CA LEU A 75 -3.51 -12.24 0.76
C LEU A 75 -3.57 -10.98 -0.09
N MET A 76 -4.47 -10.99 -1.07
CA MET A 76 -4.72 -9.90 -2.00
C MET A 76 -6.21 -9.56 -2.05
N ASN A 77 -6.52 -8.32 -2.42
CA ASN A 77 -7.87 -7.83 -2.68
C ASN A 77 -8.10 -7.66 -4.18
N ARG A 78 -9.34 -7.85 -4.62
CA ARG A 78 -9.81 -7.37 -5.92
C ARG A 78 -10.51 -6.04 -5.71
N GLU A 79 -9.92 -4.94 -6.18
CA GLU A 79 -10.43 -3.59 -5.91
C GLU A 79 -10.62 -2.81 -7.21
N PHE A 80 -11.79 -2.19 -7.38
CA PHE A 80 -12.06 -1.30 -8.51
C PHE A 80 -11.31 0.02 -8.34
N ARG A 81 -10.34 0.27 -9.22
CA ARG A 81 -9.59 1.53 -9.23
C ARG A 81 -10.15 2.46 -10.30
N TYR A 82 -10.92 3.46 -9.89
CA TYR A 82 -11.55 4.44 -10.79
C TYR A 82 -10.61 5.05 -11.85
N PRO A 83 -9.34 5.42 -11.54
CA PRO A 83 -8.44 5.95 -12.56
C PRO A 83 -8.12 4.96 -13.70
N THR A 84 -8.21 3.65 -13.44
CA THR A 84 -8.00 2.58 -14.43
C THR A 84 -9.31 2.06 -15.03
N GLY A 85 -10.44 2.30 -14.36
CA GLY A 85 -11.77 1.89 -14.80
C GLY A 85 -12.05 0.39 -14.70
N GLN A 86 -11.32 -0.34 -13.86
CA GLN A 86 -11.40 -1.80 -13.74
C GLN A 86 -10.92 -2.29 -12.36
N TYR A 87 -11.23 -3.55 -12.05
CA TYR A 87 -10.74 -4.23 -10.84
C TYR A 87 -9.27 -4.63 -11.02
N LEU A 88 -8.44 -4.27 -10.05
CA LEU A 88 -7.03 -4.63 -10.02
C LEU A 88 -6.75 -5.57 -8.86
N LEU A 89 -5.86 -6.53 -9.08
CA LEU A 89 -5.21 -7.26 -8.01
C LEU A 89 -4.40 -6.28 -7.15
N SER A 90 -4.82 -6.09 -5.91
CA SER A 90 -4.34 -5.05 -5.00
C SER A 90 -3.95 -5.63 -3.65
N VAL A 91 -3.05 -4.96 -2.95
CA VAL A 91 -2.78 -5.22 -1.54
C VAL A 91 -3.71 -4.37 -0.67
N PRO A 92 -4.00 -4.77 0.59
CA PRO A 92 -4.64 -3.87 1.54
C PRO A 92 -3.82 -2.59 1.70
N ALA A 93 -4.45 -1.43 1.56
CA ALA A 93 -3.76 -0.15 1.54
C ALA A 93 -4.70 1.04 1.73
N GLY A 94 -4.25 2.01 2.52
CA GLY A 94 -4.95 3.28 2.62
C GLY A 94 -4.11 4.40 3.23
N LEU A 95 -4.74 5.57 3.35
CA LEU A 95 -4.09 6.82 3.71
C LEU A 95 -3.67 6.81 5.18
N ILE A 96 -2.54 7.45 5.49
CA ILE A 96 -2.19 7.72 6.88
C ILE A 96 -3.09 8.82 7.41
N GLU A 97 -3.80 8.54 8.49
CA GLU A 97 -4.69 9.51 9.12
C GLU A 97 -3.97 10.26 10.26
N PRO A 98 -4.36 11.52 10.57
CA PRO A 98 -3.83 12.25 11.73
C PRO A 98 -3.93 11.47 13.04
N GLU A 99 -4.97 10.66 13.21
CA GLU A 99 -5.23 9.80 14.36
C GLU A 99 -4.22 8.65 14.49
N ASP A 100 -3.58 8.24 13.39
CA ASP A 100 -2.48 7.27 13.40
C ASP A 100 -1.18 7.89 13.91
N CYS A 101 -1.07 9.24 13.83
CA CYS A 101 0.12 10.00 14.19
C CYS A 101 0.19 10.34 15.68
N THR A 102 0.21 9.33 16.56
CA THR A 102 0.31 9.55 18.02
C THR A 102 1.72 9.26 18.55
N GLY A 103 2.39 10.28 19.07
CA GLY A 103 3.56 10.12 19.96
C GLY A 103 4.90 9.78 19.28
N ASP A 104 5.91 10.58 19.63
CA ASP A 104 7.35 10.50 19.31
C ASP A 104 7.80 10.64 17.84
N ASN A 105 9.06 11.08 17.69
CA ASN A 105 9.75 11.37 16.42
C ASN A 105 10.04 10.12 15.55
N ASP A 106 9.41 8.98 15.85
CA ASP A 106 9.60 7.73 15.11
C ASP A 106 8.46 7.55 14.10
N ASN A 107 8.79 7.74 12.83
CA ASN A 107 7.86 7.60 11.72
C ASN A 107 7.32 6.17 11.55
N THR A 108 7.81 5.16 12.26
CA THR A 108 7.32 3.78 12.12
C THR A 108 5.97 3.53 12.80
N VAL A 109 5.67 4.22 13.89
CA VAL A 109 4.43 4.02 14.66
C VAL A 109 3.18 4.33 13.83
N PRO A 110 3.08 5.47 13.12
CA PRO A 110 1.95 5.73 12.24
C PRO A 110 1.78 4.66 11.17
N LEU A 111 2.88 4.20 10.56
CA LEU A 111 2.84 3.20 9.48
C LEU A 111 2.25 1.87 9.95
N ILE A 112 2.64 1.41 11.13
CA ILE A 112 2.14 0.15 11.70
C ILE A 112 0.66 0.29 12.08
N LYS A 113 0.26 1.43 12.67
CA LYS A 113 -1.13 1.70 13.03
C LYS A 113 -2.04 1.74 11.81
N THR A 114 -1.66 2.50 10.78
CA THR A 114 -2.36 2.54 9.50
C THR A 114 -2.44 1.12 8.92
N ALA A 115 -1.34 0.37 8.83
CA ALA A 115 -1.37 -1.00 8.30
C ALA A 115 -2.36 -1.93 9.04
N MET A 116 -2.43 -1.84 10.37
CA MET A 116 -3.36 -2.63 11.18
C MET A 116 -4.81 -2.19 11.00
N ARG A 117 -5.05 -0.88 10.84
CA ARG A 117 -6.38 -0.31 10.57
C ARG A 117 -6.89 -0.74 9.20
N GLU A 118 -6.09 -0.53 8.16
CA GLU A 118 -6.44 -0.89 6.77
C GLU A 118 -6.66 -2.39 6.61
N LEU A 119 -5.82 -3.23 7.26
CA LEU A 119 -6.09 -4.67 7.32
C LEU A 119 -7.48 -4.95 7.91
N HIS A 120 -7.85 -4.29 9.01
CA HIS A 120 -9.14 -4.53 9.65
C HIS A 120 -10.32 -4.01 8.83
N GLU A 121 -10.21 -2.83 8.23
CA GLU A 121 -11.26 -2.19 7.43
C GLU A 121 -11.51 -2.99 6.15
N GLU A 122 -10.47 -3.34 5.42
CA GLU A 122 -10.61 -4.03 4.12
C GLU A 122 -10.85 -5.53 4.23
N THR A 123 -10.36 -6.18 5.30
CA THR A 123 -10.40 -7.64 5.40
C THR A 123 -11.18 -8.16 6.60
N GLY A 124 -11.57 -7.30 7.55
CA GLY A 124 -12.17 -7.71 8.82
C GLY A 124 -11.16 -8.33 9.82
N LEU A 125 -9.94 -8.65 9.38
CA LEU A 125 -8.94 -9.32 10.21
C LEU A 125 -8.28 -8.35 11.19
N LYS A 126 -8.10 -8.79 12.43
CA LYS A 126 -7.31 -8.07 13.45
C LYS A 126 -5.99 -8.76 13.69
N VAL A 127 -4.92 -7.97 13.79
CA VAL A 127 -3.61 -8.42 14.27
C VAL A 127 -3.73 -8.78 15.76
N THR A 128 -3.08 -9.88 16.13
CA THR A 128 -3.01 -10.42 17.48
C THR A 128 -1.54 -10.59 17.90
N GLU A 129 -1.31 -10.96 19.16
CA GLU A 129 0.04 -11.18 19.70
C GLU A 129 0.83 -12.29 19.01
N LYS A 130 0.16 -13.19 18.27
CA LYS A 130 0.82 -14.26 17.51
C LYS A 130 1.39 -13.78 16.18
N ASP A 131 0.84 -12.69 15.65
CA ASP A 131 1.16 -12.19 14.33
C ASP A 131 2.40 -11.29 14.38
N THR A 132 3.03 -11.07 13.23
CA THR A 132 4.19 -10.18 13.12
C THR A 132 3.85 -9.01 12.22
N VAL A 133 4.13 -7.79 12.69
CA VAL A 133 4.00 -6.56 11.90
C VAL A 133 5.33 -5.80 11.90
N SER A 134 5.82 -5.40 10.73
CA SER A 134 7.08 -4.65 10.62
C SER A 134 7.14 -3.83 9.34
N VAL A 135 7.78 -2.67 9.39
CA VAL A 135 8.02 -1.84 8.20
C VAL A 135 9.05 -2.51 7.28
N ILE A 136 8.70 -2.72 6.01
CA ILE A 136 9.63 -3.18 4.96
C ILE A 136 10.39 -1.97 4.40
N ASN A 137 9.66 -0.92 4.06
CA ASN A 137 10.22 0.34 3.60
C ASN A 137 9.34 1.51 4.08
N PRO A 138 9.91 2.54 4.73
CA PRO A 138 9.12 3.62 5.31
C PRO A 138 8.58 4.61 4.28
N CYS A 139 9.11 4.68 3.06
CA CYS A 139 8.66 5.64 2.05
C CYS A 139 9.15 5.27 0.64
N LEU A 140 8.22 5.00 -0.28
CA LEU A 140 8.43 4.68 -1.69
C LEU A 140 7.49 5.52 -2.55
N PHE A 141 7.99 6.10 -3.65
CA PHE A 141 7.15 6.83 -4.61
C PHE A 141 6.52 5.88 -5.62
N SER A 142 5.22 6.06 -5.88
CA SER A 142 4.48 5.25 -6.86
C SER A 142 4.92 5.57 -8.29
N THR A 143 4.93 6.86 -8.64
CA THR A 143 5.25 7.35 -10.00
C THR A 143 5.82 8.77 -9.92
N PRO A 144 7.09 8.95 -9.51
CA PRO A 144 7.71 10.26 -9.28
C PRO A 144 7.84 11.13 -10.54
N GLY A 145 7.62 10.54 -11.72
CA GLY A 145 7.53 11.28 -12.98
C GLY A 145 6.19 11.99 -13.20
N MET A 146 5.16 11.75 -12.40
CA MET A 146 3.82 12.35 -12.56
C MET A 146 3.30 12.97 -11.26
N THR A 147 3.59 12.33 -10.14
CA THR A 147 3.05 12.67 -8.82
C THR A 147 4.13 12.52 -7.76
N ASP A 148 4.03 13.29 -6.68
CA ASP A 148 4.80 13.08 -5.45
C ASP A 148 4.11 12.16 -4.44
N GLU A 149 3.09 11.42 -4.86
CA GLU A 149 2.48 10.34 -4.06
C GLU A 149 3.53 9.31 -3.65
N SER A 150 3.49 8.96 -2.36
CA SER A 150 4.35 7.99 -1.73
C SER A 150 3.60 7.10 -0.76
N ASN A 151 4.05 5.87 -0.61
CA ASN A 151 3.53 4.90 0.35
C ASN A 151 4.67 4.29 1.16
N ALA A 152 4.42 3.91 2.42
CA ALA A 152 5.23 2.89 3.07
C ALA A 152 4.80 1.50 2.61
N LEU A 153 5.71 0.53 2.73
CA LEU A 153 5.41 -0.88 2.58
C LEU A 153 5.56 -1.56 3.94
N VAL A 154 4.50 -2.19 4.44
CA VAL A 154 4.47 -2.84 5.76
C VAL A 154 4.18 -4.33 5.59
N LYS A 155 4.96 -5.17 6.27
CA LYS A 155 4.73 -6.61 6.36
C LYS A 155 3.73 -6.90 7.48
N ILE A 156 2.77 -7.77 7.20
CA ILE A 156 1.92 -8.42 8.20
C ILE A 156 1.98 -9.92 7.96
N VAL A 157 2.44 -10.69 8.94
CA VAL A 157 2.40 -12.16 8.90
C VAL A 157 1.36 -12.64 9.89
N LEU A 158 0.28 -13.24 9.38
CA LEU A 158 -0.81 -13.79 10.15
C LEU A 158 -0.49 -15.24 10.52
N ASN A 159 -0.04 -15.47 11.76
CA ASN A 159 0.37 -16.79 12.26
C ASN A 159 -0.82 -17.49 12.93
N ARG A 160 -1.69 -18.07 12.10
CA ARG A 160 -2.95 -18.69 12.52
C ARG A 160 -3.44 -19.70 11.50
N ASP A 161 -4.18 -20.71 11.93
CA ASP A 161 -4.59 -21.82 11.06
C ASP A 161 -5.79 -21.50 10.15
N SER A 162 -6.43 -20.35 10.34
CA SER A 162 -7.61 -19.96 9.57
C SER A 162 -7.75 -18.44 9.49
N LEU A 163 -8.30 -17.99 8.35
CA LEU A 163 -8.73 -16.61 8.10
C LEU A 163 -10.25 -16.44 8.26
N ASN A 164 -10.89 -17.25 9.11
CA ASN A 164 -12.32 -17.12 9.39
C ASN A 164 -12.66 -15.70 9.86
N GLY A 165 -13.78 -15.17 9.34
CA GLY A 165 -14.23 -13.81 9.63
C GLY A 165 -13.71 -12.76 8.66
N MET A 166 -13.06 -13.17 7.56
CA MET A 166 -12.78 -12.23 6.47
C MET A 166 -14.06 -11.65 5.88
N SER A 167 -14.06 -10.34 5.70
CA SER A 167 -15.20 -9.58 5.17
C SER A 167 -14.70 -8.24 4.61
N GLN A 168 -15.43 -7.70 3.63
CA GLN A 168 -15.21 -6.36 3.07
C GLN A 168 -16.29 -5.36 3.54
N GLU A 169 -17.12 -5.74 4.53
CA GLU A 169 -18.15 -4.85 5.10
C GLU A 169 -17.58 -3.63 5.84
N GLY A 170 -16.30 -3.67 6.21
CA GLY A 170 -15.58 -2.56 6.84
C GLY A 170 -15.05 -1.52 5.84
N ALA A 171 -15.17 -1.77 4.53
CA ALA A 171 -14.72 -0.86 3.48
C ALA A 171 -15.37 0.52 3.63
N VAL A 172 -14.57 1.58 3.47
CA VAL A 172 -15.00 2.95 3.76
C VAL A 172 -15.12 3.79 2.49
N GLY A 173 -16.10 4.70 2.47
CA GLY A 173 -16.24 5.69 1.42
C GLY A 173 -16.60 5.12 0.05
N GLY A 174 -15.70 5.27 -0.93
CA GLY A 174 -15.94 4.96 -2.34
C GLY A 174 -15.29 3.65 -2.81
N GLU A 175 -14.71 2.89 -1.90
CA GLU A 175 -14.04 1.62 -2.17
C GLU A 175 -15.04 0.57 -2.66
N LEU A 176 -14.61 -0.19 -3.67
CA LEU A 176 -15.42 -1.22 -4.30
C LEU A 176 -14.57 -2.48 -4.44
N PHE A 177 -14.80 -3.43 -3.56
CA PHE A 177 -14.09 -4.70 -3.56
C PHE A 177 -14.93 -5.83 -4.18
N ASP A 178 -14.25 -6.84 -4.72
CA ASP A 178 -14.84 -8.04 -5.32
C ASP A 178 -14.13 -9.30 -4.81
N GLY A 179 -14.00 -9.39 -3.48
CA GLY A 179 -13.41 -10.54 -2.81
C GLY A 179 -11.89 -10.51 -2.67
N PHE A 180 -11.36 -11.68 -2.32
CA PHE A 180 -9.98 -11.90 -1.90
C PHE A 180 -9.33 -12.99 -2.74
N ASP A 181 -8.03 -12.85 -3.01
CA ASP A 181 -7.20 -13.92 -3.55
C ASP A 181 -6.14 -14.34 -2.52
N LEU A 182 -6.01 -15.65 -2.32
CA LEU A 182 -4.91 -16.25 -1.56
C LEU A 182 -3.95 -16.89 -2.54
N LEU A 183 -2.85 -16.20 -2.81
CA LEU A 183 -1.87 -16.63 -3.80
C LEU A 183 -0.81 -17.51 -3.15
N THR A 184 -0.70 -18.74 -3.62
CA THR A 184 0.47 -19.58 -3.37
C THR A 184 1.72 -18.95 -3.98
N LYS A 185 2.90 -19.39 -3.53
CA LYS A 185 4.17 -18.91 -4.10
C LYS A 185 4.26 -19.17 -5.61
N ALA A 186 3.72 -20.30 -6.08
CA ALA A 186 3.69 -20.65 -7.50
C ALA A 186 2.78 -19.70 -8.31
N GLN A 187 1.59 -19.38 -7.80
CA GLN A 187 0.68 -18.44 -8.44
C GLN A 187 1.27 -17.02 -8.48
N ALA A 188 1.81 -16.54 -7.36
CA ALA A 188 2.45 -15.23 -7.30
C ALA A 188 3.63 -15.10 -8.28
N LYS A 189 4.44 -16.16 -8.40
CA LYS A 189 5.54 -16.22 -9.37
C LYS A 189 5.03 -16.19 -10.81
N LYS A 190 3.95 -16.93 -11.12
CA LYS A 190 3.35 -16.92 -12.45
C LYS A 190 2.87 -15.52 -12.86
N ILE A 191 2.20 -14.80 -11.95
CA ILE A 191 1.75 -13.43 -12.18
C ILE A 191 2.93 -12.52 -12.51
N LEU A 192 4.04 -12.62 -11.76
CA LEU A 192 5.27 -11.85 -12.05
C LEU A 192 5.88 -12.16 -13.42
N GLU A 193 5.88 -13.44 -13.83
CA GLU A 193 6.41 -13.88 -15.11
C GLU A 193 5.54 -13.45 -16.29
N ASP A 194 4.22 -13.50 -16.13
CA ASP A 194 3.25 -13.10 -17.16
C ASP A 194 3.11 -11.57 -17.25
N GLY A 195 3.40 -10.84 -16.16
CA GLY A 195 3.23 -9.39 -16.05
C GLY A 195 1.77 -8.92 -15.93
N VAL A 196 0.85 -9.86 -15.77
CA VAL A 196 -0.60 -9.67 -15.61
C VAL A 196 -1.14 -10.71 -14.64
N ASP A 197 -2.29 -10.42 -14.04
CA ASP A 197 -3.00 -11.40 -13.20
C ASP A 197 -3.67 -12.52 -14.03
N GLU A 198 -4.39 -13.42 -13.35
CA GLU A 198 -5.07 -14.55 -14.01
C GLU A 198 -6.18 -14.14 -15.00
N HIS A 199 -6.63 -12.89 -14.98
CA HIS A 199 -7.61 -12.33 -15.90
C HIS A 199 -6.94 -11.55 -17.06
N GLY A 200 -5.61 -11.53 -17.11
CA GLY A 200 -4.86 -10.75 -18.10
C GLY A 200 -4.83 -9.25 -17.80
N ILE A 201 -5.08 -8.86 -16.56
CA ILE A 201 -5.13 -7.46 -16.13
C ILE A 201 -3.79 -7.03 -15.50
N TYR A 202 -3.34 -5.83 -15.85
CA TYR A 202 -2.15 -5.21 -15.25
C TYR A 202 -2.42 -4.77 -13.81
N TYR A 203 -1.37 -4.73 -12.98
CA TYR A 203 -1.47 -4.38 -11.57
C TYR A 203 -0.45 -3.29 -11.18
N SER A 204 -0.60 -2.76 -9.97
CA SER A 204 0.23 -1.64 -9.48
C SER A 204 1.66 -2.05 -9.17
N VAL A 205 2.57 -1.06 -9.06
CA VAL A 205 3.95 -1.29 -8.59
C VAL A 205 4.01 -1.83 -7.16
N TYR A 206 3.05 -1.48 -6.30
CA TYR A 206 2.96 -2.01 -4.94
C TYR A 206 2.50 -3.47 -4.92
N THR A 207 1.58 -3.84 -5.82
CA THR A 207 1.23 -5.25 -6.08
C THR A 207 2.46 -6.03 -6.55
N TRP A 208 3.21 -5.50 -7.53
CA TRP A 208 4.45 -6.11 -8.00
C TRP A 208 5.48 -6.29 -6.88
N ALA A 209 5.63 -5.29 -5.99
CA ALA A 209 6.53 -5.34 -4.85
C ALA A 209 6.12 -6.41 -3.83
N ALA A 210 4.83 -6.52 -3.51
CA ALA A 210 4.30 -7.54 -2.60
C ALA A 210 4.51 -8.96 -3.14
N LEU A 211 4.19 -9.19 -4.42
CA LEU A 211 4.45 -10.45 -5.11
C LEU A 211 5.93 -10.82 -5.06
N THR A 212 6.81 -9.87 -5.39
CA THR A 212 8.27 -10.10 -5.40
C THR A 212 8.79 -10.40 -4.01
N TYR A 213 8.37 -9.64 -3.00
CA TYR A 213 8.76 -9.83 -1.60
C TYR A 213 8.35 -11.21 -1.08
N PHE A 214 7.14 -11.65 -1.43
CA PHE A 214 6.63 -12.97 -1.08
C PHE A 214 7.38 -14.10 -1.78
N VAL A 215 7.55 -14.01 -3.11
CA VAL A 215 8.25 -15.03 -3.93
C VAL A 215 9.73 -15.14 -3.56
N ALA A 216 10.36 -14.06 -3.12
CA ALA A 216 11.75 -14.04 -2.67
C ALA A 216 11.95 -14.54 -1.22
N ASP A 217 10.88 -14.98 -0.53
CA ASP A 217 10.90 -15.40 0.88
C ASP A 217 11.43 -14.33 1.86
N LEU A 218 11.40 -13.05 1.48
CA LEU A 218 11.91 -11.95 2.32
C LEU A 218 11.06 -11.71 3.58
N TRP A 219 9.88 -12.34 3.65
CA TRP A 219 8.93 -12.24 4.75
C TRP A 219 9.27 -13.15 5.93
N ARG A 220 10.04 -14.22 5.68
CA ARG A 220 10.41 -15.25 6.66
C ARG A 220 11.36 -14.72 7.74
#